data_AF-A0A2T6D1H1-F1
#
_entry.id   AF-A0A2T6D1H1-F1
#
_cell.length_a   1.000
_cell.length_b   1.000
_cell.length_c   1.000
_cell.angle_alpha   90.00
_cell.angle_beta   90.00
_cell.angle_gamma   90.00
#
_symmetry.space_group_name_H-M   'P 1'
#
loop_
_entity.id
_entity.type
_entity.pdbx_description
1 polymer ?
#
loop_
_entity_poly.entity_id
_entity_poly.type
_entity_poly.pdbx_seq_one_letter_code
_entity_poly.pdbx_strand_id
1 'polypeptide(L)'
;MRQVFTIFTIVGLALATMLHTLAGEPAAGPQHGTLLAVGGGDKTSIWPIFFDLIGGKDAPIVVVTTANSKSDLANGDVQDLKDLGASNLTVVHTDSRDTADSDSFIEPLKKAKAVWIAGGRQGRLVDIYLGTKVERELHALLARGGVVGGSSAGASIQASYLVRGSKSDNTIMMAPGYEKGFGFLRDTAIDQHVNTRNRVNDIKEVLVAHPELLGIGLDEATAIVVRGDRADVVGAGFVHFSTIEAGKDIVYQVAAGSSYDLAARRPVDPVVERTGGAGDRVVEESGVIRVAIYADEGSPKAPDLIEGCLTDLPARFQLQRVSAEQIRAGILEGFDVLAQGGGRASIQSDALGETGKEKIREFVRDGGGYVGICAGAYLAASDRPYYLRLVNARVVDREHWARGGGDVQIRFTEEGRRNLQQKTQVAQIRYNQGPLLARDSQVDMPTYTELAIFETEIAKKDAPSGVMKGTSAMVSAPFGKGRVFLSSPHPERTVGMERLLQAAVTWSARRDIPPNP
;
A
#
# COMPACT_ATOMS: atom_id res chain seq x y z
N MET A 1 -5.10 -8.19 -70.04
CA MET A 1 -4.51 -7.35 -68.97
C MET A 1 -5.60 -6.56 -68.26
N ARG A 2 -6.36 -7.25 -67.40
CA ARG A 2 -7.34 -6.75 -66.44
C ARG A 2 -7.51 -7.89 -65.44
N GLN A 3 -7.66 -7.57 -64.16
CA GLN A 3 -7.71 -8.47 -62.99
C GLN A 3 -6.33 -8.83 -62.41
N VAL A 4 -5.83 -8.01 -61.48
CA VAL A 4 -5.28 -8.41 -60.16
C VAL A 4 -5.10 -7.09 -59.39
N PHE A 5 -6.09 -6.61 -58.62
CA PHE A 5 -5.89 -5.57 -57.59
C PHE A 5 -7.18 -5.35 -56.77
N THR A 6 -7.78 -6.41 -56.21
CA THR A 6 -8.86 -6.25 -55.21
C THR A 6 -9.00 -7.47 -54.29
N ILE A 7 -7.92 -7.97 -53.70
CA ILE A 7 -8.00 -8.92 -52.56
C ILE A 7 -6.80 -8.67 -51.63
N PHE A 8 -6.79 -7.55 -50.89
CA PHE A 8 -5.86 -7.37 -49.76
C PHE A 8 -6.41 -6.41 -48.69
N THR A 9 -7.73 -6.38 -48.49
CA THR A 9 -8.36 -5.47 -47.49
C THR A 9 -9.47 -6.13 -46.67
N ILE A 10 -9.62 -7.46 -46.71
CA ILE A 10 -10.66 -8.19 -45.94
C ILE A 10 -10.10 -9.29 -45.02
N VAL A 11 -8.78 -9.50 -44.95
CA VAL A 11 -8.16 -10.45 -43.99
C VAL A 11 -7.53 -9.75 -42.78
N GLY A 12 -7.44 -8.41 -42.78
CA GLY A 12 -6.88 -7.62 -41.68
C GLY A 12 -7.88 -7.17 -40.60
N LEU A 13 -9.18 -7.49 -40.74
CA LEU A 13 -10.24 -7.01 -39.84
C LEU A 13 -11.02 -8.14 -39.15
N ALA A 14 -10.42 -9.33 -39.03
CA ALA A 14 -10.97 -10.48 -38.29
C ALA A 14 -9.96 -11.09 -37.29
N LEU A 15 -8.85 -10.41 -37.02
CA LEU A 15 -7.85 -10.79 -36.00
C LEU A 15 -7.59 -9.66 -34.99
N ALA A 16 -8.65 -8.93 -34.63
CA ALA A 16 -8.64 -7.96 -33.52
C ALA A 16 -9.66 -8.33 -32.43
N THR A 17 -10.16 -9.56 -32.42
CA THR A 17 -11.02 -10.10 -31.37
C THR A 17 -10.35 -11.31 -30.74
N MET A 18 -10.17 -11.21 -29.42
CA MET A 18 -9.73 -12.28 -28.50
C MET A 18 -8.23 -12.55 -28.42
N LEU A 19 -7.50 -11.57 -27.91
CA LEU A 19 -6.48 -11.83 -26.89
C LEU A 19 -6.99 -11.25 -25.56
N HIS A 20 -8.11 -11.76 -25.07
CA HIS A 20 -8.24 -11.85 -23.62
C HIS A 20 -7.21 -12.92 -23.24
N THR A 21 -6.09 -12.49 -22.70
CA THR A 21 -5.22 -13.38 -21.93
C THR A 21 -6.14 -14.19 -21.00
N LEU A 22 -6.14 -15.51 -21.17
CA LEU A 22 -6.64 -16.45 -20.18
C LEU A 22 -5.76 -16.28 -18.93
N ALA A 23 -6.00 -15.21 -18.17
CA ALA A 23 -5.60 -15.20 -16.78
C ALA A 23 -6.41 -16.32 -16.14
N GLY A 24 -5.73 -17.39 -15.70
CA GLY A 24 -6.38 -18.46 -14.96
C GLY A 24 -7.15 -17.87 -13.77
N GLU A 25 -8.18 -18.58 -13.31
CA GLU A 25 -8.84 -18.17 -12.06
C GLU A 25 -7.80 -18.06 -10.94
N PRO A 26 -7.89 -17.05 -10.07
CA PRO A 26 -6.98 -16.93 -8.95
C PRO A 26 -6.97 -18.22 -8.12
N ALA A 27 -5.80 -18.64 -7.65
CA ALA A 27 -5.62 -19.84 -6.86
C ALA A 27 -6.20 -19.67 -5.44
N ALA A 28 -5.88 -18.55 -4.79
CA ALA A 28 -6.23 -18.30 -3.39
C ALA A 28 -7.27 -17.19 -3.25
N GLY A 29 -7.00 -16.00 -3.77
CA GLY A 29 -7.87 -14.84 -3.55
C GLY A 29 -9.14 -14.84 -4.40
N PRO A 30 -9.96 -13.79 -4.31
CA PRO A 30 -11.25 -13.75 -4.99
C PRO A 30 -11.09 -13.49 -6.49
N GLN A 31 -11.93 -14.11 -7.31
CA GLN A 31 -11.96 -13.90 -8.77
C GLN A 31 -12.30 -12.44 -9.15
N HIS A 32 -13.18 -11.82 -8.39
CA HIS A 32 -13.61 -10.44 -8.53
C HIS A 32 -13.72 -9.75 -7.17
N GLY A 33 -13.74 -8.42 -7.17
CA GLY A 33 -13.86 -7.64 -5.93
C GLY A 33 -12.54 -7.49 -5.19
N THR A 34 -12.61 -7.13 -3.92
CA THR A 34 -11.43 -6.88 -3.09
C THR A 34 -11.69 -7.30 -1.65
N LEU A 35 -10.70 -7.95 -1.04
CA LEU A 35 -10.67 -8.17 0.40
C LEU A 35 -9.79 -7.11 1.07
N LEU A 36 -10.19 -6.68 2.26
CA LEU A 36 -9.37 -5.88 3.16
C LEU A 36 -9.39 -6.54 4.54
N ALA A 37 -8.29 -7.20 4.91
CA ALA A 37 -8.18 -7.91 6.18
C ALA A 37 -7.19 -7.18 7.09
N VAL A 38 -7.68 -6.65 8.22
CA VAL A 38 -6.93 -5.80 9.15
C VAL A 38 -6.62 -6.54 10.44
N GLY A 39 -5.37 -6.48 10.91
CA GLY A 39 -4.90 -7.19 12.11
C GLY A 39 -5.47 -6.68 13.43
N GLY A 40 -6.27 -5.60 13.42
CA GLY A 40 -6.88 -4.99 14.60
C GLY A 40 -6.20 -3.69 15.02
N GLY A 41 -6.50 -3.22 16.23
CA GLY A 41 -5.93 -1.99 16.78
C GLY A 41 -6.49 -0.71 16.15
N ASP A 42 -5.67 0.35 16.13
CA ASP A 42 -5.99 1.63 15.50
C ASP A 42 -6.06 1.49 13.97
N LYS A 43 -7.14 1.98 13.37
CA LYS A 43 -7.42 1.89 11.93
C LYS A 43 -7.38 3.25 11.23
N THR A 44 -6.91 4.29 11.91
CA THR A 44 -6.81 5.65 11.36
C THR A 44 -6.08 5.69 10.03
N SER A 45 -5.01 4.90 9.85
CA SER A 45 -4.26 4.79 8.59
C SER A 45 -4.93 3.91 7.53
N ILE A 46 -5.89 3.06 7.94
CA ILE A 46 -6.57 2.09 7.08
C ILE A 46 -7.87 2.66 6.50
N TRP A 47 -8.58 3.51 7.24
CA TRP A 47 -9.85 4.08 6.79
C TRP A 47 -9.77 4.84 5.46
N PRO A 48 -8.74 5.67 5.19
CA PRO A 48 -8.58 6.30 3.87
C PRO A 48 -8.48 5.25 2.75
N ILE A 49 -7.76 4.16 2.99
CA ILE A 49 -7.62 3.05 2.04
C ILE A 49 -8.96 2.39 1.79
N PHE A 50 -9.74 2.11 2.85
CA PHE A 50 -11.09 1.57 2.71
C PHE A 50 -11.99 2.48 1.86
N PHE A 51 -12.00 3.79 2.11
CA PHE A 51 -12.79 4.74 1.32
C PHE A 51 -12.36 4.80 -0.15
N ASP A 52 -11.05 4.73 -0.41
CA ASP A 52 -10.53 4.69 -1.78
C ASP A 52 -10.96 3.41 -2.51
N LEU A 53 -10.91 2.26 -1.84
CA LEU A 53 -11.33 0.97 -2.41
C LEU A 53 -12.80 0.94 -2.83
N ILE A 54 -13.66 1.68 -2.12
CA ILE A 54 -15.11 1.68 -2.35
C ILE A 54 -15.58 2.84 -3.24
N GLY A 55 -14.68 3.74 -3.64
CA GLY A 55 -14.96 4.88 -4.52
C GLY A 55 -15.46 6.13 -3.81
N GLY A 56 -15.19 6.28 -2.51
CA GLY A 56 -15.51 7.46 -1.71
C GLY A 56 -16.52 7.20 -0.59
N LYS A 57 -16.78 8.24 0.21
CA LYS A 57 -17.53 8.17 1.47
C LYS A 57 -19.05 8.01 1.30
N ASP A 58 -19.55 8.27 0.09
CA ASP A 58 -20.98 8.16 -0.25
C ASP A 58 -21.39 6.77 -0.75
N ALA A 59 -20.41 5.86 -0.88
CA ALA A 59 -20.67 4.48 -1.27
C ALA A 59 -21.57 3.77 -0.24
N PRO A 60 -22.53 2.91 -0.66
CA PRO A 60 -23.34 2.12 0.26
C PRO A 60 -22.48 1.13 1.06
N ILE A 61 -22.32 1.38 2.35
CA ILE A 61 -21.54 0.55 3.27
C ILE A 61 -22.49 -0.18 4.23
N VAL A 62 -22.34 -1.50 4.33
CA VAL A 62 -22.98 -2.29 5.38
C VAL A 62 -21.95 -2.69 6.43
N VAL A 63 -22.21 -2.43 7.71
CA VAL A 63 -21.35 -2.84 8.82
C VAL A 63 -21.99 -3.99 9.59
N VAL A 64 -21.29 -5.11 9.66
CA VAL A 64 -21.70 -6.33 10.36
C VAL A 64 -21.04 -6.34 11.74
N THR A 65 -21.85 -6.35 12.82
CA THR A 65 -21.36 -6.27 14.20
C THR A 65 -21.55 -7.55 15.03
N THR A 66 -22.05 -8.63 14.41
CA THR A 66 -22.40 -9.92 15.09
C THR A 66 -21.23 -10.67 15.73
N ALA A 67 -19.99 -10.31 15.40
CA ALA A 67 -18.83 -10.78 16.17
C ALA A 67 -18.93 -10.40 17.66
N ASN A 68 -19.72 -9.37 18.01
CA ASN A 68 -20.07 -9.02 19.39
C ASN A 68 -21.45 -9.57 19.78
N SER A 69 -21.70 -9.70 21.08
CA SER A 69 -22.95 -10.24 21.65
C SER A 69 -24.10 -9.25 21.76
N LYS A 70 -23.89 -7.99 21.35
CA LYS A 70 -24.93 -6.95 21.32
C LYS A 70 -24.85 -6.21 20.00
N SER A 71 -26.00 -5.86 19.45
CA SER A 71 -26.09 -4.90 18.35
C SER A 71 -25.54 -3.58 18.85
N ASP A 72 -24.40 -3.17 18.30
CA ASP A 72 -23.66 -2.05 18.84
C ASP A 72 -23.54 -0.94 17.80
N LEU A 73 -24.52 -0.02 17.81
CA LEU A 73 -24.40 1.24 17.07
C LEU A 73 -23.27 2.13 17.64
N ALA A 74 -22.81 1.86 18.87
CA ALA A 74 -21.65 2.49 19.49
C ALA A 74 -20.35 1.69 19.24
N ASN A 75 -20.37 0.68 18.35
CA ASN A 75 -19.18 -0.02 17.93
C ASN A 75 -18.15 0.97 17.35
N GLY A 76 -16.89 0.86 17.76
CA GLY A 76 -15.83 1.78 17.35
C GLY A 76 -15.70 1.90 15.82
N ASP A 77 -15.81 0.80 15.08
CA ASP A 77 -15.71 0.84 13.61
C ASP A 77 -16.90 1.60 12.98
N VAL A 78 -18.09 1.48 13.57
CA VAL A 78 -19.29 2.23 13.14
C VAL A 78 -19.12 3.72 13.42
N GLN A 79 -18.56 4.08 14.58
CA GLN A 79 -18.34 5.48 14.95
C GLN A 79 -17.25 6.11 14.09
N ASP A 80 -16.11 5.44 13.92
CA ASP A 80 -15.02 5.89 13.05
C ASP A 80 -15.52 6.21 11.64
N LEU A 81 -16.29 5.31 11.03
CA LEU A 81 -16.83 5.51 9.67
C LEU A 81 -17.75 6.74 9.60
N LYS A 82 -18.60 6.96 10.62
CA LYS A 82 -19.48 8.13 10.71
C LYS A 82 -18.68 9.42 10.89
N ASP A 83 -17.73 9.43 11.82
CA ASP A 83 -16.89 10.58 12.15
C ASP A 83 -16.01 10.99 10.96
N LEU A 84 -15.58 10.01 10.17
CA LEU A 84 -14.84 10.24 8.93
C LEU A 84 -15.74 10.65 7.75
N GLY A 85 -17.06 10.69 7.94
CA GLY A 85 -18.01 11.26 7.00
C GLY A 85 -18.66 10.27 6.03
N ALA A 86 -18.71 8.97 6.37
CA ALA A 86 -19.51 8.01 5.61
C ALA A 86 -21.01 8.38 5.67
N SER A 87 -21.59 8.72 4.52
CA SER A 87 -22.95 9.27 4.43
C SER A 87 -24.03 8.21 4.18
N ASN A 88 -23.64 7.01 3.72
CA ASN A 88 -24.53 5.90 3.38
C ASN A 88 -24.14 4.63 4.13
N LEU A 89 -24.46 4.58 5.42
CA LEU A 89 -24.05 3.52 6.34
C LEU A 89 -25.26 2.75 6.88
N THR A 90 -25.30 1.44 6.68
CA THR A 90 -26.31 0.54 7.27
C THR A 90 -25.63 -0.44 8.23
N VAL A 91 -26.06 -0.49 9.48
CA VAL A 91 -25.55 -1.48 10.45
C VAL A 91 -26.49 -2.69 10.48
N VAL A 92 -25.93 -3.88 10.32
CA VAL A 92 -26.66 -5.14 10.45
C VAL A 92 -26.09 -5.97 11.59
N HIS A 93 -27.00 -6.57 12.36
CA HIS A 93 -26.67 -7.40 13.50
C HIS A 93 -27.79 -8.40 13.72
N THR A 94 -27.43 -9.65 14.03
CA THR A 94 -28.36 -10.63 14.55
C THR A 94 -27.62 -11.69 15.39
N ASP A 95 -28.33 -12.24 16.36
CA ASP A 95 -27.96 -13.42 17.15
C ASP A 95 -28.73 -14.68 16.72
N SER A 96 -29.54 -14.57 15.65
CA SER A 96 -30.37 -15.66 15.14
C SER A 96 -29.89 -16.08 13.77
N ARG A 97 -29.56 -17.38 13.66
CA ARG A 97 -29.20 -18.01 12.39
C ARG A 97 -30.36 -17.97 11.39
N ASP A 98 -31.60 -18.13 11.85
CA ASP A 98 -32.78 -18.05 10.98
C ASP A 98 -32.98 -16.63 10.43
N THR A 99 -32.72 -15.62 11.27
CA THR A 99 -32.75 -14.22 10.82
C THR A 99 -31.65 -13.98 9.79
N ALA A 100 -30.43 -14.49 10.01
CA ALA A 100 -29.36 -14.41 9.02
C ALA A 100 -29.69 -15.11 7.69
N ASP A 101 -30.50 -16.16 7.70
CA ASP A 101 -30.93 -16.86 6.47
C ASP A 101 -32.23 -16.28 5.86
N SER A 102 -32.76 -15.19 6.41
CA SER A 102 -33.97 -14.53 5.91
C SER A 102 -33.69 -13.55 4.76
N ASP A 103 -34.62 -13.43 3.82
CA ASP A 103 -34.49 -12.48 2.71
C ASP A 103 -34.44 -11.02 3.20
N SER A 104 -35.25 -10.69 4.21
CA SER A 104 -35.27 -9.34 4.79
C SER A 104 -33.94 -8.91 5.39
N PHE A 105 -33.18 -9.84 5.97
CA PHE A 105 -31.92 -9.50 6.63
C PHE A 105 -30.80 -9.24 5.61
N ILE A 106 -30.82 -9.92 4.47
CA ILE A 106 -29.79 -9.79 3.44
C ILE A 106 -30.06 -8.65 2.46
N GLU A 107 -31.25 -8.03 2.45
CA GLU A 107 -31.58 -6.95 1.52
C GLU A 107 -30.55 -5.79 1.48
N PRO A 108 -30.02 -5.31 2.63
CA PRO A 108 -28.95 -4.32 2.61
C PRO A 108 -27.67 -4.83 1.93
N LEU A 109 -27.33 -6.11 2.09
CA LEU A 109 -26.12 -6.71 1.52
C LEU A 109 -26.18 -6.71 -0.01
N LYS A 110 -27.34 -6.99 -0.62
CA LYS A 110 -27.52 -7.02 -2.08
C LYS A 110 -27.17 -5.70 -2.76
N LYS A 111 -27.39 -4.57 -2.07
CA LYS A 111 -27.16 -3.21 -2.59
C LYS A 111 -25.83 -2.60 -2.16
N ALA A 112 -25.10 -3.26 -1.26
CA ALA A 112 -23.85 -2.77 -0.72
C ALA A 112 -22.77 -2.66 -1.82
N LYS A 113 -21.98 -1.59 -1.77
CA LYS A 113 -20.68 -1.52 -2.45
C LYS A 113 -19.59 -2.13 -1.58
N ALA A 114 -19.76 -2.07 -0.26
CA ALA A 114 -18.84 -2.66 0.69
C ALA A 114 -19.56 -3.24 1.91
N VAL A 115 -19.02 -4.33 2.42
CA VAL A 115 -19.35 -4.86 3.75
C VAL A 115 -18.11 -4.76 4.63
N TRP A 116 -18.26 -4.17 5.82
CA TRP A 116 -17.24 -4.16 6.86
C TRP A 116 -17.65 -5.09 8.01
N ILE A 117 -16.83 -6.10 8.31
CA ILE A 117 -17.03 -7.04 9.42
C ILE A 117 -16.20 -6.56 10.62
N ALA A 118 -16.89 -6.06 11.64
CA ALA A 118 -16.25 -5.55 12.85
C ALA A 118 -15.61 -6.67 13.69
N GLY A 119 -14.65 -6.29 14.55
CA GLY A 119 -13.98 -7.18 15.49
C GLY A 119 -14.90 -7.75 16.57
N GLY A 120 -14.43 -8.77 17.30
CA GLY A 120 -15.19 -9.46 18.35
C GLY A 120 -14.72 -10.92 18.50
N ARG A 121 -15.66 -11.87 18.53
CA ARG A 121 -15.38 -13.32 18.56
C ARG A 121 -15.77 -13.96 17.23
N GLN A 122 -14.79 -14.43 16.47
CA GLN A 122 -15.01 -15.04 15.16
C GLN A 122 -15.87 -16.31 15.20
N GLY A 123 -15.83 -17.09 16.30
CA GLY A 123 -16.72 -18.25 16.45
C GLY A 123 -18.21 -17.90 16.42
N ARG A 124 -18.58 -16.67 16.80
CA ARG A 124 -19.97 -16.19 16.68
C ARG A 124 -20.38 -15.98 15.23
N LEU A 125 -19.45 -15.52 14.39
CA LEU A 125 -19.71 -15.37 12.95
C LEU A 125 -19.95 -16.73 12.29
N VAL A 126 -19.24 -17.77 12.74
CA VAL A 126 -19.48 -19.15 12.31
C VAL A 126 -20.90 -19.60 12.68
N ASP A 127 -21.27 -19.51 13.96
CA ASP A 127 -22.59 -19.94 14.44
C ASP A 127 -23.75 -19.30 13.64
N ILE A 128 -23.64 -17.98 13.43
CA ILE A 128 -24.75 -17.19 12.89
C ILE A 128 -24.75 -17.15 11.36
N TYR A 129 -23.60 -17.09 10.69
CA TYR A 129 -23.55 -16.78 9.26
C TYR A 129 -23.02 -17.90 8.36
N LEU A 130 -22.15 -18.79 8.85
CA LEU A 130 -21.59 -19.84 8.00
C LEU A 130 -22.71 -20.74 7.45
N GLY A 131 -22.81 -20.91 6.13
CA GLY A 131 -23.84 -21.66 5.42
C GLY A 131 -25.16 -20.92 5.21
N THR A 132 -25.30 -19.67 5.65
CA THR A 132 -26.53 -18.88 5.51
C THR A 132 -26.52 -18.00 4.26
N LYS A 133 -27.65 -17.35 3.97
CA LYS A 133 -27.77 -16.33 2.93
C LYS A 133 -26.82 -15.15 3.14
N VAL A 134 -26.45 -14.80 4.37
CA VAL A 134 -25.43 -13.76 4.61
C VAL A 134 -24.11 -14.13 3.95
N GLU A 135 -23.56 -15.31 4.23
CA GLU A 135 -22.30 -15.76 3.61
C GLU A 135 -22.42 -15.78 2.08
N ARG A 136 -23.52 -16.31 1.53
CA ARG A 136 -23.78 -16.33 0.09
C ARG A 136 -23.77 -14.93 -0.52
N GLU A 137 -24.36 -13.94 0.15
CA GLU A 137 -24.41 -12.57 -0.34
C GLU A 137 -23.07 -11.83 -0.20
N LEU A 138 -22.21 -12.22 0.75
CA LEU A 138 -20.83 -11.72 0.81
C LEU A 138 -19.98 -12.26 -0.35
N HIS A 139 -20.15 -13.54 -0.71
CA HIS A 139 -19.56 -14.08 -1.96
C HIS A 139 -20.11 -13.37 -3.20
N ALA A 140 -21.43 -13.14 -3.26
CA ALA A 140 -22.05 -12.40 -4.35
C ALA A 140 -21.56 -10.95 -4.43
N LEU A 141 -21.21 -10.32 -3.29
CA LEU A 141 -20.63 -8.98 -3.23
C LEU A 141 -19.26 -8.93 -3.90
N LEU A 142 -18.40 -9.91 -3.61
CA LEU A 142 -17.11 -10.04 -4.27
C LEU A 142 -17.28 -10.30 -5.77
N ALA A 143 -18.17 -11.24 -6.14
CA ALA A 143 -18.46 -11.57 -7.53
C ALA A 143 -18.89 -10.35 -8.38
N ARG A 144 -19.60 -9.38 -7.78
CA ARG A 144 -20.00 -8.13 -8.46
C ARG A 144 -19.00 -6.97 -8.31
N GLY A 145 -17.77 -7.22 -7.86
CA GLY A 145 -16.72 -6.20 -7.76
C GLY A 145 -16.83 -5.29 -6.52
N GLY A 146 -17.49 -5.76 -5.47
CA GLY A 146 -17.57 -5.09 -4.17
C GLY A 146 -16.37 -5.36 -3.27
N VAL A 147 -16.38 -4.74 -2.09
CA VAL A 147 -15.31 -4.88 -1.09
C VAL A 147 -15.84 -5.59 0.15
N VAL A 148 -15.14 -6.64 0.60
CA VAL A 148 -15.35 -7.22 1.93
C VAL A 148 -14.15 -6.86 2.80
N GLY A 149 -14.36 -5.94 3.74
CA GLY A 149 -13.39 -5.53 4.72
C GLY A 149 -13.67 -6.14 6.09
N GLY A 150 -12.66 -6.27 6.93
CA GLY A 150 -12.87 -6.65 8.32
C GLY A 150 -11.63 -6.54 9.19
N SER A 151 -11.85 -6.36 10.49
CA SER A 151 -10.80 -6.17 11.49
C SER A 151 -10.85 -7.25 12.56
N SER A 152 -9.69 -7.74 13.00
CA SER A 152 -9.59 -8.77 14.05
C SER A 152 -10.41 -10.01 13.66
N ALA A 153 -11.44 -10.38 14.41
CA ALA A 153 -12.35 -11.48 14.06
C ALA A 153 -12.91 -11.38 12.62
N GLY A 154 -13.19 -10.16 12.14
CA GLY A 154 -13.65 -9.91 10.77
C GLY A 154 -12.57 -10.07 9.70
N ALA A 155 -11.28 -10.06 10.07
CA ALA A 155 -10.19 -10.44 9.20
C ALA A 155 -10.04 -11.98 9.16
N SER A 156 -10.00 -12.63 10.33
CA SER A 156 -9.84 -14.09 10.43
C SER A 156 -10.93 -14.87 9.70
N ILE A 157 -12.20 -14.40 9.75
CA ILE A 157 -13.32 -15.11 9.12
C ILE A 157 -13.25 -15.16 7.59
N GLN A 158 -12.44 -14.30 6.96
CA GLN A 158 -12.33 -14.25 5.49
C GLN A 158 -11.54 -15.43 4.91
N ALA A 159 -10.67 -16.04 5.71
CA ALA A 159 -9.89 -17.21 5.34
C ALA A 159 -10.77 -18.47 5.20
N SER A 160 -10.31 -19.48 4.48
CA SER A 160 -10.99 -20.79 4.41
C SER A 160 -10.86 -21.56 5.72
N TYR A 161 -9.69 -21.47 6.38
CA TYR A 161 -9.45 -22.06 7.68
C TYR A 161 -9.53 -20.99 8.78
N LEU A 162 -10.41 -21.18 9.75
CA LEU A 162 -10.61 -20.25 10.85
C LEU A 162 -9.76 -20.65 12.05
N VAL A 163 -8.78 -19.81 12.37
CA VAL A 163 -8.02 -19.91 13.63
C VAL A 163 -8.74 -19.20 14.77
N ARG A 164 -8.49 -19.66 16.00
CA ARG A 164 -9.01 -19.03 17.21
C ARG A 164 -10.54 -18.95 17.25
N GLY A 165 -11.20 -19.96 16.70
CA GLY A 165 -12.66 -20.09 16.66
C GLY A 165 -13.34 -20.21 18.04
N SER A 166 -12.59 -20.52 19.10
CA SER A 166 -13.14 -20.63 20.45
C SER A 166 -13.76 -19.30 20.93
N LYS A 167 -15.02 -19.38 21.38
CA LYS A 167 -15.79 -18.22 21.85
C LYS A 167 -15.33 -17.72 23.22
N SER A 168 -14.74 -18.59 24.05
CA SER A 168 -14.31 -18.29 25.42
C SER A 168 -12.82 -18.00 25.53
N ASP A 169 -11.98 -18.60 24.68
CA ASP A 169 -10.53 -18.55 24.80
C ASP A 169 -9.87 -18.23 23.45
N ASN A 170 -9.17 -17.09 23.37
CA ASN A 170 -8.51 -16.66 22.14
C ASN A 170 -7.11 -17.26 21.94
N THR A 171 -6.63 -18.10 22.85
CA THR A 171 -5.31 -18.76 22.76
C THR A 171 -5.38 -20.06 21.98
N ILE A 172 -6.54 -20.72 21.96
CA ILE A 172 -6.78 -21.98 21.25
C ILE A 172 -6.71 -21.74 19.74
N MET A 173 -5.67 -22.22 19.05
CA MET A 173 -5.51 -22.01 17.60
C MET A 173 -6.51 -22.80 16.78
N MET A 174 -6.71 -24.07 17.12
CA MET A 174 -7.63 -24.98 16.44
C MET A 174 -8.76 -25.36 17.40
N ALA A 175 -9.95 -24.82 17.16
CA ALA A 175 -11.12 -25.07 17.99
C ALA A 175 -12.06 -26.06 17.28
N PRO A 176 -12.24 -27.29 17.80
CA PRO A 176 -13.06 -28.32 17.17
C PRO A 176 -14.47 -27.85 16.78
N GLY A 177 -14.81 -27.96 15.50
CA GLY A 177 -16.10 -27.54 14.93
C GLY A 177 -16.17 -26.07 14.50
N TYR A 178 -15.09 -25.30 14.66
CA TYR A 178 -15.00 -23.88 14.32
C TYR A 178 -13.80 -23.58 13.41
N GLU A 179 -13.26 -24.57 12.72
CA GLU A 179 -12.08 -24.43 11.86
C GLU A 179 -12.41 -23.94 10.44
N LYS A 180 -13.69 -23.72 10.13
CA LYS A 180 -14.14 -23.25 8.81
C LYS A 180 -14.50 -21.77 8.84
N GLY A 181 -13.84 -20.97 8.00
CA GLY A 181 -14.22 -19.59 7.71
C GLY A 181 -15.10 -19.48 6.46
N PHE A 182 -15.35 -18.25 6.00
CA PHE A 182 -16.18 -18.00 4.82
C PHE A 182 -15.47 -18.29 3.49
N GLY A 183 -14.14 -18.49 3.52
CA GLY A 183 -13.39 -18.94 2.35
C GLY A 183 -13.35 -17.94 1.19
N PHE A 184 -13.34 -16.64 1.49
CA PHE A 184 -13.06 -15.62 0.47
C PHE A 184 -11.58 -15.67 0.04
N LEU A 185 -10.70 -16.05 0.97
CA LEU A 185 -9.28 -16.31 0.76
C LEU A 185 -9.02 -17.82 0.97
N ARG A 186 -8.92 -18.56 -0.13
CA ARG A 186 -8.82 -20.03 -0.15
C ARG A 186 -7.42 -20.51 0.22
N ASP A 187 -7.35 -21.70 0.82
CA ASP A 187 -6.12 -22.35 1.29
C ASP A 187 -5.27 -21.47 2.22
N THR A 188 -5.95 -20.66 3.06
CA THR A 188 -5.29 -19.76 4.01
C THR A 188 -5.87 -19.85 5.42
N ALA A 189 -5.09 -19.37 6.39
CA ALA A 189 -5.48 -19.12 7.77
C ALA A 189 -4.98 -17.73 8.20
N ILE A 190 -5.89 -16.83 8.60
CA ILE A 190 -5.52 -15.45 9.03
C ILE A 190 -5.56 -15.33 10.55
N ASP A 191 -4.41 -15.05 11.17
CA ASP A 191 -4.28 -14.62 12.56
C ASP A 191 -4.03 -13.10 12.67
N GLN A 192 -4.39 -12.53 13.81
CA GLN A 192 -4.49 -11.09 14.03
C GLN A 192 -3.98 -10.69 15.41
N HIS A 193 -3.55 -9.43 15.57
CA HIS A 193 -2.85 -8.92 16.74
C HIS A 193 -1.55 -9.67 17.06
N VAL A 194 -0.80 -10.09 16.04
CA VAL A 194 0.34 -10.99 16.25
C VAL A 194 1.51 -10.31 16.97
N ASN A 195 1.77 -9.03 16.68
CA ASN A 195 2.80 -8.23 17.36
C ASN A 195 2.43 -7.89 18.82
N THR A 196 1.25 -7.33 19.08
CA THR A 196 0.86 -6.85 20.42
C THR A 196 0.64 -7.98 21.42
N ARG A 197 0.54 -9.23 20.95
CA ARG A 197 0.36 -10.41 21.80
C ARG A 197 1.55 -11.36 21.78
N ASN A 198 2.61 -11.07 21.02
CA ASN A 198 3.78 -11.93 20.83
C ASN A 198 3.41 -13.34 20.30
N ARG A 199 2.53 -13.39 19.28
CA ARG A 199 1.88 -14.63 18.77
C ARG A 199 2.23 -14.98 17.33
N VAL A 200 3.25 -14.34 16.74
CA VAL A 200 3.67 -14.59 15.35
C VAL A 200 3.90 -16.08 15.06
N ASN A 201 4.38 -16.83 16.06
CA ASN A 201 4.70 -18.25 15.92
C ASN A 201 3.51 -19.20 16.16
N ASP A 202 2.37 -18.73 16.71
CA ASP A 202 1.24 -19.61 17.08
C ASP A 202 0.64 -20.30 15.85
N ILE A 203 0.69 -19.64 14.68
CA ILE A 203 0.18 -20.18 13.41
C ILE A 203 0.88 -21.49 13.00
N LYS A 204 2.10 -21.73 13.50
CA LYS A 204 2.85 -22.96 13.22
C LYS A 204 2.09 -24.22 13.65
N GLU A 205 1.37 -24.18 14.76
CA GLU A 205 0.57 -25.32 15.23
C GLU A 205 -0.45 -25.76 14.17
N VAL A 206 -1.10 -24.76 13.54
CA VAL A 206 -2.07 -24.98 12.45
C VAL A 206 -1.38 -25.53 11.21
N LEU A 207 -0.24 -24.96 10.82
CA LEU A 207 0.50 -25.39 9.63
C LEU A 207 1.09 -26.80 9.76
N VAL A 208 1.42 -27.24 10.98
CA VAL A 208 1.83 -28.64 11.21
C VAL A 208 0.68 -29.61 10.98
N ALA A 209 -0.54 -29.24 11.40
CA ALA A 209 -1.73 -30.05 11.19
C ALA A 209 -2.27 -29.96 9.75
N HIS A 210 -2.07 -28.81 9.10
CA HIS A 210 -2.61 -28.44 7.79
C HIS A 210 -1.52 -27.79 6.92
N PRO A 211 -0.52 -28.56 6.46
CA PRO A 211 0.63 -28.03 5.72
C PRO A 211 0.27 -27.45 4.35
N GLU A 212 -0.92 -27.76 3.83
CA GLU A 212 -1.46 -27.16 2.62
C GLU A 212 -1.80 -25.68 2.79
N LEU A 213 -2.00 -25.17 4.00
CA LEU A 213 -2.41 -23.79 4.22
C LEU A 213 -1.24 -22.79 4.10
N LEU A 214 -1.56 -21.57 3.68
CA LEU A 214 -0.74 -20.39 3.91
C LEU A 214 -1.21 -19.70 5.20
N GLY A 215 -0.33 -19.63 6.19
CA GLY A 215 -0.57 -18.86 7.41
C GLY A 215 -0.31 -17.38 7.18
N ILE A 216 -1.21 -16.50 7.62
CA ILE A 216 -1.10 -15.05 7.48
C ILE A 216 -1.27 -14.41 8.85
N GLY A 217 -0.19 -13.92 9.46
CA GLY A 217 -0.21 -13.17 10.71
C GLY A 217 -0.23 -11.67 10.46
N LEU A 218 -1.29 -10.98 10.87
CA LEU A 218 -1.46 -9.54 10.70
C LEU A 218 -1.11 -8.79 11.99
N ASP A 219 -0.18 -7.83 11.91
CA ASP A 219 0.05 -6.85 12.97
C ASP A 219 -1.14 -5.92 13.16
N GLU A 220 -1.28 -5.33 14.35
CA GLU A 220 -2.21 -4.21 14.54
C GLU A 220 -1.87 -3.02 13.63
N ALA A 221 -2.88 -2.20 13.31
CA ALA A 221 -2.79 -1.06 12.38
C ALA A 221 -2.22 -1.42 10.99
N THR A 222 -2.28 -2.69 10.62
CA THR A 222 -1.74 -3.25 9.38
C THR A 222 -2.79 -4.15 8.74
N ALA A 223 -2.81 -4.18 7.41
CA ALA A 223 -3.78 -4.94 6.64
C ALA A 223 -3.19 -5.51 5.36
N ILE A 224 -3.89 -6.48 4.79
CA ILE A 224 -3.71 -6.88 3.40
C ILE A 224 -4.92 -6.43 2.57
N VAL A 225 -4.65 -5.87 1.38
CA VAL A 225 -5.62 -5.64 0.32
C VAL A 225 -5.43 -6.74 -0.70
N VAL A 226 -6.44 -7.59 -0.91
CA VAL A 226 -6.34 -8.75 -1.82
C VAL A 226 -7.20 -8.54 -3.06
N ARG A 227 -6.58 -8.67 -4.24
CA ARG A 227 -7.22 -8.68 -5.56
C ARG A 227 -6.63 -9.81 -6.40
N GLY A 228 -7.44 -10.79 -6.77
CA GLY A 228 -6.91 -12.05 -7.31
C GLY A 228 -5.90 -12.65 -6.34
N ASP A 229 -4.75 -13.11 -6.83
CA ASP A 229 -3.70 -13.68 -5.97
C ASP A 229 -2.68 -12.67 -5.45
N ARG A 230 -2.89 -11.37 -5.65
CA ARG A 230 -2.01 -10.36 -5.09
C ARG A 230 -2.56 -9.86 -3.76
N ALA A 231 -1.73 -9.93 -2.72
CA ALA A 231 -1.95 -9.29 -1.43
C ALA A 231 -0.99 -8.11 -1.25
N ASP A 232 -1.52 -6.89 -1.28
CA ASP A 232 -0.76 -5.67 -0.97
C ASP A 232 -0.81 -5.39 0.53
N VAL A 233 0.35 -5.26 1.18
CA VAL A 233 0.43 -4.94 2.61
C VAL A 233 0.30 -3.43 2.78
N VAL A 234 -0.56 -2.98 3.69
CA VAL A 234 -0.81 -1.57 3.98
C VAL A 234 -0.90 -1.31 5.47
N GLY A 235 -0.73 -0.06 5.89
CA GLY A 235 -0.76 0.33 7.30
C GLY A 235 0.63 0.58 7.87
N ALA A 236 0.82 0.31 9.16
CA ALA A 236 1.98 0.78 9.92
C ALA A 236 3.02 -0.29 10.29
N GLY A 237 2.71 -1.57 10.09
CA GLY A 237 3.54 -2.70 10.54
C GLY A 237 3.80 -3.73 9.44
N PHE A 238 3.86 -5.00 9.85
CA PHE A 238 4.19 -6.12 8.97
C PHE A 238 3.05 -7.14 8.86
N VAL A 239 3.15 -7.94 7.80
CA VAL A 239 2.37 -9.16 7.63
C VAL A 239 3.33 -10.33 7.52
N HIS A 240 3.06 -11.37 8.30
CA HIS A 240 3.86 -12.59 8.38
C HIS A 240 3.19 -13.68 7.55
N PHE A 241 3.78 -14.06 6.43
CA PHE A 241 3.33 -15.15 5.59
C PHE A 241 4.15 -16.41 5.87
N SER A 242 3.49 -17.46 6.33
CA SER A 242 4.13 -18.67 6.85
C SER A 242 3.67 -19.92 6.11
N THR A 243 4.61 -20.77 5.68
CA THR A 243 4.36 -22.09 5.09
C THR A 243 5.25 -23.15 5.75
N ILE A 244 4.88 -24.43 5.61
CA ILE A 244 5.76 -25.56 5.89
C ILE A 244 6.03 -26.30 4.59
N GLU A 245 7.27 -26.20 4.09
CA GLU A 245 7.67 -26.79 2.81
C GLU A 245 8.80 -27.80 3.04
N ALA A 246 8.56 -29.05 2.64
CA ALA A 246 9.49 -30.17 2.87
C ALA A 246 9.99 -30.27 4.32
N GLY A 247 9.10 -29.97 5.29
CA GLY A 247 9.40 -30.01 6.72
C GLY A 247 10.18 -28.80 7.27
N LYS A 248 10.38 -27.75 6.46
CA LYS A 248 11.00 -26.49 6.89
C LYS A 248 9.95 -25.40 7.06
N ASP A 249 10.08 -24.65 8.15
CA ASP A 249 9.30 -23.43 8.35
C ASP A 249 9.85 -22.33 7.44
N ILE A 250 9.02 -21.79 6.56
CA ILE A 250 9.33 -20.61 5.75
C ILE A 250 8.43 -19.49 6.23
N VAL A 251 9.02 -18.37 6.64
CA VAL A 251 8.29 -17.19 7.12
C VAL A 251 8.82 -15.95 6.42
N TYR A 252 7.95 -15.27 5.68
CA TYR A 252 8.21 -13.97 5.08
C TYR A 252 7.57 -12.88 5.94
N GLN A 253 8.38 -11.94 6.43
CA GLN A 253 7.88 -10.73 7.08
C GLN A 253 7.82 -9.61 6.05
N VAL A 254 6.62 -9.28 5.58
CA VAL A 254 6.38 -8.33 4.49
C VAL A 254 5.89 -7.01 5.08
N ALA A 255 6.60 -5.92 4.80
CA ALA A 255 6.29 -4.60 5.32
C ALA A 255 5.17 -3.92 4.51
N ALA A 256 4.46 -2.97 5.15
CA ALA A 256 3.55 -2.08 4.45
C ALA A 256 4.20 -1.41 3.21
N GLY A 257 3.39 -1.31 2.15
CA GLY A 257 3.76 -0.88 0.81
C GLY A 257 4.31 -1.99 -0.09
N SER A 258 4.71 -3.15 0.46
CA SER A 258 5.17 -4.31 -0.32
C SER A 258 4.00 -5.27 -0.61
N SER A 259 4.23 -6.29 -1.44
CA SER A 259 3.19 -7.23 -1.84
C SER A 259 3.63 -8.69 -1.79
N TYR A 260 2.65 -9.58 -1.70
CA TYR A 260 2.82 -11.03 -1.68
C TYR A 260 1.95 -11.70 -2.74
N ASP A 261 2.54 -12.65 -3.47
CA ASP A 261 1.84 -13.50 -4.43
C ASP A 261 1.34 -14.74 -3.70
N LEU A 262 0.03 -14.81 -3.51
CA LEU A 262 -0.65 -15.86 -2.75
C LEU A 262 -0.60 -17.21 -3.48
N ALA A 263 -0.60 -17.21 -4.82
CA ALA A 263 -0.51 -18.43 -5.62
C ALA A 263 0.91 -18.99 -5.60
N ALA A 264 1.90 -18.12 -5.80
CA ALA A 264 3.31 -18.49 -5.79
C ALA A 264 3.90 -18.63 -4.38
N ARG A 265 3.14 -18.26 -3.33
CA ARG A 265 3.54 -18.28 -1.92
C ARG A 265 4.87 -17.60 -1.66
N ARG A 266 5.05 -16.41 -2.24
CA ARG A 266 6.27 -15.62 -2.07
C ARG A 266 6.00 -14.13 -2.19
N PRO A 267 6.83 -13.28 -1.56
CA PRO A 267 6.82 -11.85 -1.82
C PRO A 267 6.96 -11.52 -3.32
N VAL A 268 6.18 -10.56 -3.81
CA VAL A 268 6.28 -10.07 -5.21
C VAL A 268 7.56 -9.25 -5.39
N ASP A 269 7.91 -8.48 -4.36
CA ASP A 269 9.21 -7.83 -4.22
C ASP A 269 10.16 -8.75 -3.44
N PRO A 270 11.46 -8.83 -3.74
CA PRO A 270 12.39 -9.68 -2.98
C PRO A 270 12.56 -9.18 -1.54
N VAL A 271 11.70 -9.63 -0.63
CA VAL A 271 11.79 -9.40 0.81
C VAL A 271 12.71 -10.46 1.44
N VAL A 272 13.45 -10.04 2.47
CA VAL A 272 14.49 -10.81 3.17
C VAL A 272 13.99 -12.20 3.58
N GLU A 273 14.58 -13.24 2.97
CA GLU A 273 14.48 -14.62 3.42
C GLU A 273 15.29 -14.75 4.73
N ARG A 274 14.63 -14.95 5.88
CA ARG A 274 15.34 -15.37 7.10
C ARG A 274 15.52 -16.88 7.06
N THR A 275 16.49 -17.35 6.29
CA THR A 275 17.01 -18.71 6.48
C THR A 275 17.87 -18.73 7.74
N GLY A 276 17.50 -19.51 8.74
CA GLY A 276 18.36 -19.80 9.89
C GLY A 276 19.64 -20.51 9.43
N GLY A 277 20.69 -19.74 9.17
CA GLY A 277 22.01 -20.24 8.77
C GLY A 277 23.04 -19.14 8.95
N ALA A 278 23.96 -19.35 9.90
CA ALA A 278 25.05 -18.44 10.19
C ALA A 278 25.87 -18.13 8.93
N GLY A 279 25.87 -16.88 8.51
CA GLY A 279 26.57 -16.41 7.32
C GLY A 279 26.29 -14.94 7.03
N ASP A 280 26.25 -14.10 8.05
CA ASP A 280 26.19 -12.65 7.88
C ASP A 280 27.45 -12.18 7.14
N ARG A 281 27.25 -11.65 5.93
CA ARG A 281 28.17 -10.62 5.45
C ARG A 281 27.92 -9.38 6.29
N VAL A 282 28.73 -9.24 7.33
CA VAL A 282 28.93 -7.97 8.02
C VAL A 282 29.48 -6.99 6.98
N VAL A 283 28.61 -6.15 6.42
CA VAL A 283 29.05 -4.93 5.76
C VAL A 283 29.37 -3.97 6.90
N GLU A 284 30.65 -3.69 7.09
CA GLU A 284 31.11 -2.71 8.07
C GLU A 284 30.38 -1.38 7.84
N GLU A 285 29.57 -0.96 8.82
CA GLU A 285 28.82 0.29 8.76
C GLU A 285 29.79 1.47 8.85
N SER A 286 30.16 2.05 7.71
CA SER A 286 30.50 3.47 7.71
C SER A 286 29.21 4.26 8.00
N GLY A 287 29.25 5.16 8.98
CA GLY A 287 28.11 6.02 9.35
C GLY A 287 27.79 7.12 8.34
N VAL A 288 28.44 7.12 7.17
CA VAL A 288 28.32 8.14 6.12
C VAL A 288 27.38 7.63 5.01
N ILE A 289 26.41 8.44 4.63
CA ILE A 289 25.46 8.17 3.55
C ILE A 289 25.96 8.80 2.26
N ARG A 290 26.18 7.99 1.22
CA ARG A 290 26.60 8.44 -0.11
C ARG A 290 25.37 8.81 -0.92
N VAL A 291 25.26 10.07 -1.29
CA VAL A 291 24.11 10.63 -2.00
C VAL A 291 24.52 11.04 -3.41
N ALA A 292 23.95 10.37 -4.41
CA ALA A 292 23.98 10.79 -5.79
C ALA A 292 22.91 11.88 -5.98
N ILE A 293 23.29 13.03 -6.55
CA ILE A 293 22.36 14.13 -6.83
C ILE A 293 22.27 14.30 -8.34
N TYR A 294 21.09 14.09 -8.92
CA TYR A 294 20.90 14.22 -10.36
C TYR A 294 21.11 15.67 -10.82
N ALA A 295 22.15 15.90 -11.60
CA ALA A 295 22.60 17.21 -12.04
C ALA A 295 22.81 17.21 -13.57
N ASP A 296 21.71 17.19 -14.31
CA ASP A 296 21.72 17.17 -15.76
C ASP A 296 20.48 17.89 -16.32
N GLU A 297 20.19 17.69 -17.61
CA GLU A 297 19.06 18.29 -18.29
C GLU A 297 17.75 18.15 -17.51
N GLY A 298 17.05 19.28 -17.38
CA GLY A 298 15.78 19.32 -16.66
C GLY A 298 15.89 19.46 -15.14
N SER A 299 17.08 19.60 -14.53
CA SER A 299 17.26 19.88 -13.09
C SER A 299 18.07 21.16 -12.75
N PRO A 300 17.82 22.32 -13.38
CA PRO A 300 18.78 23.44 -13.41
C PRO A 300 19.18 24.06 -12.06
N LYS A 301 18.31 24.02 -11.04
CA LYS A 301 18.57 24.61 -9.70
C LYS A 301 18.55 23.58 -8.58
N ALA A 302 18.08 22.37 -8.89
CA ALA A 302 17.82 21.36 -7.88
C ALA A 302 19.09 20.86 -7.17
N PRO A 303 20.21 20.61 -7.87
CA PRO A 303 21.45 20.17 -7.23
C PRO A 303 21.93 21.15 -6.15
N ASP A 304 22.04 22.45 -6.48
CA ASP A 304 22.53 23.46 -5.54
C ASP A 304 21.67 23.54 -4.27
N LEU A 305 20.35 23.43 -4.41
CA LEU A 305 19.41 23.50 -3.29
C LEU A 305 19.51 22.26 -2.39
N ILE A 306 19.60 21.07 -2.99
CA ILE A 306 19.74 19.82 -2.24
C ILE A 306 21.09 19.80 -1.51
N GLU A 307 22.17 20.18 -2.18
CA GLU A 307 23.49 20.30 -1.55
C GLU A 307 23.48 21.30 -0.40
N GLY A 308 22.84 22.45 -0.58
CA GLY A 308 22.70 23.46 0.47
C GLY A 308 22.05 22.92 1.75
N CYS A 309 21.10 22.00 1.63
CA CYS A 309 20.49 21.36 2.81
C CYS A 309 21.34 20.26 3.46
N LEU A 310 22.25 19.62 2.71
CA LEU A 310 22.98 18.43 3.19
C LEU A 310 24.43 18.74 3.59
N THR A 311 25.03 19.78 3.04
CA THR A 311 26.45 20.12 3.22
C THR A 311 26.82 20.51 4.65
N ASP A 312 25.84 20.97 5.45
CA ASP A 312 26.05 21.31 6.87
C ASP A 312 26.35 20.09 7.76
N LEU A 313 26.22 18.87 7.23
CA LEU A 313 26.52 17.62 7.93
C LEU A 313 27.50 16.74 7.13
N PRO A 314 28.74 17.22 6.87
CA PRO A 314 29.68 16.52 5.99
C PRO A 314 30.20 15.20 6.62
N ALA A 315 30.11 15.06 7.94
CA ALA A 315 30.39 13.81 8.63
C ALA A 315 29.28 12.74 8.43
N ARG A 316 28.14 13.13 7.86
CA ARG A 316 26.97 12.26 7.67
C ARG A 316 26.63 12.03 6.20
N PHE A 317 26.81 13.04 5.35
CA PHE A 317 26.48 12.93 3.92
C PHE A 317 27.71 13.17 3.06
N GLN A 318 27.99 12.21 2.19
CA GLN A 318 28.93 12.36 1.09
C GLN A 318 28.14 12.61 -0.19
N LEU A 319 28.31 13.78 -0.80
CA LEU A 319 27.50 14.22 -1.94
C LEU A 319 28.29 14.10 -3.24
N GLN A 320 27.66 13.61 -4.30
CA GLN A 320 28.21 13.67 -5.65
C GLN A 320 27.11 13.98 -6.66
N ARG A 321 27.34 15.00 -7.49
CA ARG A 321 26.52 15.27 -8.67
C ARG A 321 26.73 14.18 -9.72
N VAL A 322 25.64 13.64 -10.25
CA VAL A 322 25.67 12.61 -11.30
C VAL A 322 24.84 13.05 -12.51
N SER A 323 25.37 12.80 -13.71
CA SER A 323 24.67 13.06 -14.97
C SER A 323 23.78 11.88 -15.37
N ALA A 324 22.86 12.10 -16.31
CA ALA A 324 22.04 11.03 -16.89
C ALA A 324 22.90 10.00 -17.62
N GLU A 325 23.99 10.44 -18.27
CA GLU A 325 24.97 9.55 -18.90
C GLU A 325 25.67 8.63 -17.90
N GLN A 326 26.11 9.17 -16.77
CA GLN A 326 26.73 8.39 -15.71
C GLN A 326 25.74 7.39 -15.09
N ILE A 327 24.48 7.77 -14.92
CA ILE A 327 23.43 6.85 -14.47
C ILE A 327 23.23 5.70 -15.45
N ARG A 328 23.16 5.98 -16.77
CA ARG A 328 23.12 4.92 -17.80
C ARG A 328 24.32 4.00 -17.73
N ALA A 329 25.50 4.53 -17.38
CA ALA A 329 26.73 3.78 -17.21
C ALA A 329 26.84 3.01 -15.88
N GLY A 330 25.82 3.06 -15.00
CA GLY A 330 25.77 2.27 -13.77
C GLY A 330 26.41 2.93 -12.54
N ILE A 331 26.66 4.25 -12.56
CA ILE A 331 27.33 4.94 -11.44
C ILE A 331 26.64 4.77 -10.08
N LEU A 332 25.34 4.48 -10.07
CA LEU A 332 24.51 4.38 -8.85
C LEU A 332 24.91 3.23 -7.91
N GLU A 333 25.64 2.22 -8.41
CA GLU A 333 26.17 1.12 -7.56
C GLU A 333 27.06 1.62 -6.42
N GLY A 334 27.67 2.79 -6.58
CA GLY A 334 28.52 3.43 -5.57
C GLY A 334 27.77 4.27 -4.53
N PHE A 335 26.44 4.28 -4.52
CA PHE A 335 25.63 5.19 -3.69
C PHE A 335 24.63 4.46 -2.80
N ASP A 336 24.12 5.19 -1.81
CA ASP A 336 23.07 4.71 -0.92
C ASP A 336 21.72 5.37 -1.26
N VAL A 337 21.74 6.61 -1.76
CA VAL A 337 20.54 7.37 -2.14
C VAL A 337 20.76 8.12 -3.45
N LEU A 338 19.75 8.11 -4.32
CA LEU A 338 19.61 9.04 -5.43
C LEU A 338 18.61 10.15 -5.07
N ALA A 339 19.06 11.40 -5.05
CA ALA A 339 18.23 12.58 -4.90
C ALA A 339 17.94 13.21 -6.28
N GLN A 340 16.67 13.16 -6.67
CA GLN A 340 16.14 13.68 -7.93
C GLN A 340 15.26 14.90 -7.63
N GLY A 341 15.79 16.11 -7.85
CA GLY A 341 15.10 17.34 -7.47
C GLY A 341 14.16 17.94 -8.53
N GLY A 342 13.71 19.17 -8.26
CA GLY A 342 12.78 19.91 -9.11
C GLY A 342 13.30 20.28 -10.51
N GLY A 343 12.40 20.79 -11.35
CA GLY A 343 12.68 21.16 -12.74
C GLY A 343 11.60 20.65 -13.70
N ARG A 344 11.98 19.98 -14.79
CA ARG A 344 11.04 19.42 -15.79
C ARG A 344 11.16 17.90 -15.86
N ALA A 345 10.20 17.19 -15.30
CA ALA A 345 10.21 15.72 -15.21
C ALA A 345 10.31 15.04 -16.59
N SER A 346 9.67 15.59 -17.62
CA SER A 346 9.74 15.03 -18.97
C SER A 346 11.16 15.08 -19.53
N ILE A 347 11.87 16.19 -19.33
CA ILE A 347 13.25 16.33 -19.83
C ILE A 347 14.22 15.49 -19.00
N GLN A 348 14.03 15.40 -17.69
CA GLN A 348 14.80 14.46 -16.88
C GLN A 348 14.58 13.02 -17.38
N SER A 349 13.34 12.65 -17.71
CA SER A 349 12.98 11.34 -18.28
C SER A 349 13.66 11.10 -19.63
N ASP A 350 13.61 12.08 -20.54
CA ASP A 350 14.21 12.01 -21.87
C ASP A 350 15.74 11.90 -21.78
N ALA A 351 16.36 12.71 -20.93
CA ALA A 351 17.79 12.70 -20.69
C ALA A 351 18.27 11.37 -20.11
N LEU A 352 17.50 10.75 -19.20
CA LEU A 352 17.80 9.42 -18.67
C LEU A 352 17.67 8.32 -19.74
N GLY A 353 16.68 8.43 -20.63
CA GLY A 353 16.29 7.37 -21.56
C GLY A 353 15.82 6.11 -20.82
N GLU A 354 15.42 5.07 -21.55
CA GLU A 354 14.95 3.82 -20.92
C GLU A 354 16.05 3.14 -20.08
N THR A 355 17.29 3.14 -20.57
CA THR A 355 18.43 2.56 -19.84
C THR A 355 18.66 3.24 -18.49
N GLY A 356 18.65 4.57 -18.43
CA GLY A 356 18.88 5.30 -17.18
C GLY A 356 17.71 5.12 -16.21
N LYS A 357 16.48 5.09 -16.73
CA LYS A 357 15.29 4.79 -15.92
C LYS A 357 15.34 3.39 -15.32
N GLU A 358 15.72 2.37 -16.10
CA GLU A 358 15.86 1.01 -15.54
C GLU A 358 17.01 0.92 -14.54
N LYS A 359 18.15 1.60 -14.78
CA LYS A 359 19.24 1.66 -13.80
C LYS A 359 18.83 2.26 -12.47
N ILE A 360 17.95 3.26 -12.49
CA ILE A 360 17.35 3.82 -11.26
C ILE A 360 16.41 2.80 -10.61
N ARG A 361 15.54 2.13 -11.39
CA ARG A 361 14.66 1.08 -10.85
C ARG A 361 15.46 -0.05 -10.22
N GLU A 362 16.49 -0.56 -10.89
CA GLU A 362 17.42 -1.58 -10.38
C GLU A 362 18.06 -1.12 -9.07
N PHE A 363 18.67 0.06 -9.05
CA PHE A 363 19.30 0.64 -7.87
C PHE A 363 18.35 0.67 -6.66
N VAL A 364 17.13 1.17 -6.83
CA VAL A 364 16.15 1.22 -5.74
C VAL A 364 15.70 -0.20 -5.39
N ARG A 365 15.38 -1.03 -6.38
CA ARG A 365 14.94 -2.42 -6.18
C ARG A 365 15.96 -3.25 -5.39
N ASP A 366 17.25 -2.96 -5.53
CA ASP A 366 18.34 -3.64 -4.83
C ASP A 366 18.67 -3.05 -3.45
N GLY A 367 17.99 -1.98 -3.05
CA GLY A 367 18.07 -1.42 -1.70
C GLY A 367 18.51 0.04 -1.63
N GLY A 368 18.77 0.69 -2.76
CA GLY A 368 19.01 2.12 -2.82
C GLY A 368 17.79 2.93 -2.38
N GLY A 369 18.04 4.12 -1.84
CA GLY A 369 17.00 5.10 -1.54
C GLY A 369 16.74 6.02 -2.74
N TYR A 370 15.49 6.40 -2.98
CA TYR A 370 15.13 7.44 -3.94
C TYR A 370 14.44 8.61 -3.23
N VAL A 371 14.96 9.81 -3.39
CA VAL A 371 14.37 11.06 -2.88
C VAL A 371 13.94 11.90 -4.06
N GLY A 372 12.65 11.94 -4.36
CA GLY A 372 12.08 12.70 -5.46
C GLY A 372 11.41 13.98 -4.98
N ILE A 373 11.85 15.14 -5.46
CA ILE A 373 11.23 16.44 -5.12
C ILE A 373 10.66 17.09 -6.38
N CYS A 374 9.39 17.53 -6.31
CA CYS A 374 8.69 18.21 -7.40
C CYS A 374 8.78 17.41 -8.73
N ALA A 375 9.66 17.77 -9.65
CA ALA A 375 9.88 17.01 -10.90
C ALA A 375 10.33 15.56 -10.65
N GLY A 376 11.19 15.31 -9.66
CA GLY A 376 11.55 13.96 -9.27
C GLY A 376 10.38 13.18 -8.67
N ALA A 377 9.42 13.86 -8.03
CA ALA A 377 8.17 13.24 -7.57
C ALA A 377 7.23 12.90 -8.72
N TYR A 378 7.07 13.80 -9.71
CA TYR A 378 6.37 13.49 -10.96
C TYR A 378 6.98 12.28 -11.65
N LEU A 379 8.31 12.22 -11.73
CA LEU A 379 9.03 11.17 -12.44
C LEU A 379 8.85 9.79 -11.79
N ALA A 380 8.62 9.74 -10.48
CA ALA A 380 8.41 8.49 -9.73
C ALA A 380 6.95 8.02 -9.67
N ALA A 381 5.99 8.91 -9.94
CA ALA A 381 4.56 8.61 -9.98
C ALA A 381 4.20 7.60 -11.09
N SER A 382 3.08 6.88 -10.92
CA SER A 382 2.62 5.82 -11.84
C SER A 382 1.84 6.32 -13.05
N ASP A 383 1.52 7.62 -13.09
CA ASP A 383 0.57 8.18 -14.04
C ASP A 383 1.04 8.26 -15.50
N ARG A 384 2.33 8.04 -15.76
CA ARG A 384 2.89 7.92 -17.11
C ARG A 384 3.66 6.61 -17.25
N PRO A 385 3.32 5.76 -18.24
CA PRO A 385 3.95 4.45 -18.40
C PRO A 385 5.46 4.52 -18.68
N TYR A 386 5.91 5.62 -19.28
CA TYR A 386 7.31 5.88 -19.64
C TYR A 386 8.12 6.60 -18.54
N TYR A 387 7.57 6.83 -17.37
CA TYR A 387 8.29 7.39 -16.21
C TYR A 387 8.90 6.28 -15.34
N LEU A 388 9.55 6.62 -14.22
CA LEU A 388 10.20 5.63 -13.35
C LEU A 388 9.20 4.66 -12.73
N ARG A 389 7.96 5.09 -12.46
CA ARG A 389 6.91 4.26 -11.86
C ARG A 389 7.42 3.53 -10.60
N LEU A 390 7.90 4.30 -9.63
CA LEU A 390 8.36 3.77 -8.35
C LEU A 390 7.26 3.74 -7.29
N VAL A 391 6.19 4.52 -7.49
CA VAL A 391 5.11 4.68 -6.52
C VAL A 391 3.76 4.63 -7.23
N ASN A 392 2.81 3.84 -6.71
CA ASN A 392 1.43 3.74 -7.21
C ASN A 392 0.61 5.00 -6.84
N ALA A 393 1.06 6.14 -7.37
CA ALA A 393 0.49 7.45 -7.16
C ALA A 393 0.20 8.10 -8.51
N ARG A 394 -1.06 8.53 -8.70
CA ARG A 394 -1.45 9.34 -9.84
C ARG A 394 -1.27 10.80 -9.52
N VAL A 395 -1.07 11.62 -10.55
CA VAL A 395 -1.11 13.07 -10.40
C VAL A 395 -2.53 13.56 -10.69
N VAL A 396 -3.18 14.09 -9.66
CA VAL A 396 -4.46 14.77 -9.78
C VAL A 396 -4.27 16.08 -10.53
N ASP A 397 -5.22 16.42 -11.41
CA ASP A 397 -5.29 17.73 -12.06
C ASP A 397 -4.05 18.10 -12.88
N ARG A 398 -3.52 17.11 -13.60
CA ARG A 398 -2.28 17.27 -14.37
C ARG A 398 -2.39 18.30 -15.49
N GLU A 399 -3.58 18.50 -16.06
CA GLU A 399 -3.83 19.54 -17.05
C GLU A 399 -3.46 20.93 -16.51
N HIS A 400 -3.66 21.15 -15.21
CA HIS A 400 -3.31 22.38 -14.50
C HIS A 400 -2.03 22.24 -13.65
N TRP A 401 -1.07 21.42 -14.08
CA TRP A 401 0.23 21.26 -13.38
C TRP A 401 0.90 22.61 -13.08
N ALA A 402 0.69 23.60 -13.95
CA ALA A 402 1.23 24.94 -13.82
C ALA A 402 0.43 25.84 -12.84
N ARG A 403 -0.25 25.29 -11.83
CA ARG A 403 -1.17 26.00 -10.92
C ARG A 403 -0.60 27.15 -10.08
N GLY A 404 0.71 27.36 -10.13
CA GLY A 404 1.40 28.49 -9.49
C GLY A 404 2.31 28.08 -8.34
N GLY A 405 2.76 29.09 -7.59
CA GLY A 405 3.62 28.93 -6.44
C GLY A 405 3.30 29.91 -5.31
N GLY A 406 3.70 29.54 -4.11
CA GLY A 406 3.36 30.20 -2.86
C GLY A 406 3.72 29.32 -1.68
N ASP A 407 3.50 29.83 -0.48
CA ASP A 407 3.65 29.03 0.74
C ASP A 407 2.31 28.40 1.06
N VAL A 408 2.34 27.13 1.46
CA VAL A 408 1.16 26.35 1.82
C VAL A 408 1.41 25.64 3.15
N GLN A 409 0.34 25.43 3.89
CA GLN A 409 0.34 24.53 5.03
C GLN A 409 0.19 23.08 4.58
N ILE A 410 1.04 22.24 5.13
CA ILE A 410 0.91 20.78 5.12
C ILE A 410 0.71 20.27 6.54
N ARG A 411 -0.04 19.19 6.69
CA ARG A 411 -0.17 18.44 7.93
C ARG A 411 0.57 17.11 7.80
N PHE A 412 1.54 16.88 8.67
CA PHE A 412 2.20 15.59 8.79
C PHE A 412 1.24 14.55 9.39
N THR A 413 1.26 13.34 8.85
CA THR A 413 0.68 12.16 9.50
C THR A 413 1.54 11.77 10.70
N GLU A 414 1.07 10.84 11.54
CA GLU A 414 1.92 10.33 12.62
C GLU A 414 3.19 9.68 12.08
N GLU A 415 3.06 8.87 11.03
CA GLU A 415 4.18 8.24 10.37
C GLU A 415 5.12 9.26 9.72
N GLY A 416 4.58 10.32 9.10
CA GLY A 416 5.36 11.44 8.61
C GLY A 416 6.17 12.13 9.70
N ARG A 417 5.57 12.41 10.86
CA ARG A 417 6.29 13.00 12.00
C ARG A 417 7.41 12.10 12.49
N ARG A 418 7.17 10.79 12.57
CA ARG A 418 8.15 9.80 13.00
C ARG A 418 9.30 9.69 12.01
N ASN A 419 8.99 9.37 10.76
CA ASN A 419 9.97 9.06 9.71
C ASN A 419 10.77 10.31 9.30
N LEU A 420 10.15 11.49 9.32
CA LEU A 420 10.79 12.75 8.96
C LEU A 420 11.25 13.56 10.18
N GLN A 421 11.13 13.03 11.39
CA GLN A 421 11.54 13.64 12.66
C GLN A 421 10.94 15.03 12.91
N GLN A 422 9.65 15.20 12.58
CA GLN A 422 8.95 16.48 12.71
C GLN A 422 8.26 16.60 14.07
N LYS A 423 8.52 17.71 14.77
CA LYS A 423 7.93 17.99 16.08
C LYS A 423 6.50 18.53 15.97
N THR A 424 6.25 19.36 14.96
CA THR A 424 4.93 19.98 14.75
C THR A 424 4.09 19.09 13.83
N GLN A 425 2.77 19.15 14.04
CA GLN A 425 1.84 18.44 13.18
C GLN A 425 1.57 19.21 11.88
N VAL A 426 1.64 20.53 11.91
CA VAL A 426 1.44 21.41 10.75
C VAL A 426 2.71 22.21 10.49
N ALA A 427 3.04 22.40 9.22
CA ALA A 427 4.17 23.20 8.77
C ALA A 427 3.80 24.04 7.55
N GLN A 428 4.37 25.25 7.49
CA GLN A 428 4.38 26.06 6.28
C GLN A 428 5.54 25.59 5.38
N ILE A 429 5.28 25.39 4.11
CA ILE A 429 6.26 24.91 3.15
C ILE A 429 6.07 25.55 1.78
N ARG A 430 7.19 25.79 1.07
CA ARG A 430 7.16 26.35 -0.27
C ARG A 430 6.59 25.35 -1.26
N TYR A 431 5.51 25.71 -1.93
CA TYR A 431 4.98 24.98 -3.07
C TYR A 431 5.24 25.72 -4.38
N ASN A 432 5.61 24.98 -5.42
CA ASN A 432 5.74 25.53 -6.76
C ASN A 432 5.57 24.43 -7.82
N GLN A 433 4.33 24.22 -8.26
CA GLN A 433 3.96 23.30 -9.35
C GLN A 433 4.26 21.81 -9.10
N GLY A 434 4.52 21.41 -7.86
CA GLY A 434 4.69 20.00 -7.49
C GLY A 434 3.44 19.15 -7.77
N PRO A 435 3.59 17.83 -7.95
CA PRO A 435 2.46 16.94 -8.25
C PRO A 435 1.46 16.90 -7.11
N LEU A 436 0.16 16.87 -7.41
CA LEU A 436 -0.86 16.55 -6.43
C LEU A 436 -1.03 15.04 -6.41
N LEU A 437 -0.45 14.37 -5.42
CA LEU A 437 -0.43 12.91 -5.40
C LEU A 437 -1.75 12.37 -4.82
N ALA A 438 -2.30 11.36 -5.48
CA ALA A 438 -3.39 10.54 -4.96
C ALA A 438 -3.10 9.07 -5.29
N ARG A 439 -3.66 8.14 -4.51
CA ARG A 439 -3.50 6.70 -4.75
C ARG A 439 -3.96 6.36 -6.15
N ASP A 440 -3.15 5.60 -6.89
CA ASP A 440 -3.55 5.06 -8.18
C ASP A 440 -4.06 3.62 -8.01
N SER A 441 -4.59 3.04 -9.09
CA SER A 441 -5.23 1.72 -9.10
C SER A 441 -4.40 0.65 -9.79
N GLN A 442 -3.11 0.90 -10.01
CA GLN A 442 -2.21 -0.02 -10.72
C GLN A 442 -1.93 -1.25 -9.85
N VAL A 443 -2.42 -2.41 -10.28
CA VAL A 443 -2.30 -3.66 -9.52
C VAL A 443 -0.88 -4.22 -9.50
N ASP A 444 0.04 -3.72 -10.33
CA ASP A 444 1.43 -4.18 -10.41
C ASP A 444 2.40 -3.35 -9.55
N MET A 445 1.93 -2.30 -8.89
CA MET A 445 2.79 -1.31 -8.24
C MET A 445 2.56 -1.17 -6.73
N PRO A 446 3.65 -0.96 -5.95
CA PRO A 446 3.56 -0.76 -4.50
C PRO A 446 2.74 0.50 -4.18
N THR A 447 1.76 0.33 -3.30
CA THR A 447 1.01 1.44 -2.74
C THR A 447 1.89 2.26 -1.79
N TYR A 448 1.43 3.45 -1.42
CA TYR A 448 2.23 4.37 -0.63
C TYR A 448 1.63 4.67 0.75
N THR A 449 2.51 5.05 1.67
CA THR A 449 2.17 5.69 2.93
C THR A 449 2.12 7.19 2.74
N GLU A 450 1.06 7.83 3.23
CA GLU A 450 1.00 9.29 3.33
C GLU A 450 1.83 9.79 4.50
N LEU A 451 2.79 10.67 4.22
CA LEU A 451 3.63 11.31 5.24
C LEU A 451 3.16 12.75 5.53
N ALA A 452 2.62 13.44 4.54
CA ALA A 452 2.01 14.75 4.74
C ALA A 452 0.88 15.00 3.73
N ILE A 453 -0.10 15.80 4.13
CA ILE A 453 -1.29 16.16 3.34
C ILE A 453 -1.37 17.68 3.19
N PHE A 454 -1.79 18.18 2.03
CA PHE A 454 -2.03 19.62 1.85
C PHE A 454 -3.29 20.08 2.61
N GLU A 455 -3.12 21.03 3.54
CA GLU A 455 -4.20 21.68 4.30
C GLU A 455 -4.74 22.94 3.60
N THR A 456 -3.85 23.61 2.87
CA THR A 456 -4.17 24.82 2.10
C THR A 456 -3.83 24.60 0.63
N GLU A 457 -4.21 25.55 -0.21
CA GLU A 457 -4.13 25.39 -1.65
C GLU A 457 -3.47 26.55 -2.38
N ILE A 458 -2.94 26.24 -3.55
CA ILE A 458 -2.59 27.18 -4.61
C ILE A 458 -3.45 26.84 -5.82
N ALA A 459 -4.41 27.72 -6.12
CA ALA A 459 -5.28 27.64 -7.30
C ALA A 459 -5.14 28.93 -8.11
N LYS A 460 -4.00 29.07 -8.81
CA LYS A 460 -3.73 30.18 -9.74
C LYS A 460 -3.63 29.63 -11.16
N LYS A 461 -3.51 30.51 -12.16
CA LYS A 461 -3.28 30.12 -13.57
C LYS A 461 -4.32 29.10 -14.05
N ASP A 462 -5.58 29.46 -13.84
CA ASP A 462 -6.77 28.69 -14.24
C ASP A 462 -6.97 27.34 -13.54
N ALA A 463 -6.10 26.98 -12.58
CA ALA A 463 -6.29 25.78 -11.78
C ALA A 463 -7.54 25.89 -10.89
N PRO A 464 -8.40 24.86 -10.85
CA PRO A 464 -9.61 24.86 -10.04
C PRO A 464 -9.29 24.91 -8.53
N SER A 465 -10.10 25.67 -7.79
CA SER A 465 -10.07 25.67 -6.32
C SER A 465 -10.66 24.37 -5.74
N GLY A 466 -10.21 23.99 -4.56
CA GLY A 466 -10.60 22.78 -3.84
C GLY A 466 -9.77 21.54 -4.16
N VAL A 467 -9.05 21.53 -5.29
CA VAL A 467 -8.38 20.31 -5.79
C VAL A 467 -7.07 19.98 -5.05
N MET A 468 -6.37 20.97 -4.49
CA MET A 468 -5.13 20.72 -3.74
C MET A 468 -5.37 20.06 -2.39
N LYS A 469 -6.38 20.55 -1.67
CA LYS A 469 -6.58 20.20 -0.27
C LYS A 469 -6.93 18.73 -0.15
N GLY A 470 -6.31 18.05 0.81
CA GLY A 470 -6.51 16.62 1.00
C GLY A 470 -5.68 15.73 0.07
N THR A 471 -4.98 16.27 -0.94
CA THR A 471 -4.03 15.47 -1.72
C THR A 471 -2.73 15.26 -0.93
N SER A 472 -2.02 14.17 -1.22
CA SER A 472 -0.78 13.83 -0.52
C SER A 472 0.33 14.80 -0.94
N ALA A 473 0.88 15.52 0.04
CA ALA A 473 2.01 16.43 -0.15
C ALA A 473 3.35 15.69 -0.12
N MET A 474 3.48 14.69 0.75
CA MET A 474 4.66 13.84 0.85
C MET A 474 4.22 12.39 1.05
N VAL A 475 4.90 11.46 0.39
CA VAL A 475 4.59 10.03 0.46
C VAL A 475 5.87 9.22 0.54
N SER A 476 5.76 8.03 1.11
CA SER A 476 6.78 6.99 1.01
C SER A 476 6.22 5.70 0.45
N ALA A 477 7.05 4.95 -0.26
CA ALA A 477 6.73 3.59 -0.69
C ALA A 477 8.01 2.73 -0.70
N PRO A 478 7.91 1.42 -0.47
CA PRO A 478 8.98 0.52 -0.84
C PRO A 478 8.99 0.34 -2.36
N PHE A 479 10.14 -0.07 -2.89
CA PHE A 479 10.27 -0.53 -4.26
C PHE A 479 11.39 -1.56 -4.31
N GLY A 480 11.04 -2.85 -4.47
CA GLY A 480 11.94 -3.93 -4.13
C GLY A 480 12.44 -3.82 -2.68
N LYS A 481 13.75 -3.87 -2.48
CA LYS A 481 14.42 -3.70 -1.17
C LYS A 481 14.57 -2.23 -0.76
N GLY A 482 14.43 -1.29 -1.69
CA GLY A 482 14.70 0.13 -1.46
C GLY A 482 13.56 0.89 -0.81
N ARG A 483 13.83 2.16 -0.53
CA ARG A 483 12.86 3.12 0.02
C ARG A 483 12.74 4.33 -0.89
N VAL A 484 11.51 4.69 -1.21
CA VAL A 484 11.17 5.83 -2.05
C VAL A 484 10.49 6.88 -1.19
N PHE A 485 11.01 8.10 -1.18
CA PHE A 485 10.38 9.28 -0.58
C PHE A 485 10.09 10.29 -1.68
N LEU A 486 8.83 10.73 -1.79
CA LEU A 486 8.43 11.77 -2.72
C LEU A 486 7.91 12.99 -1.96
N SER A 487 8.36 14.18 -2.35
CA SER A 487 7.84 15.46 -1.89
C SER A 487 7.31 16.27 -3.06
N SER A 488 6.02 16.59 -3.03
CA SER A 488 5.42 17.57 -3.92
C SER A 488 5.93 19.00 -3.65
N PRO A 489 5.86 19.54 -2.42
CA PRO A 489 6.44 20.84 -2.10
C PRO A 489 7.97 20.77 -2.02
N HIS A 490 8.59 21.93 -1.85
CA HIS A 490 10.03 22.13 -1.88
C HIS A 490 10.61 22.37 -0.47
N PRO A 491 10.92 21.32 0.32
CA PRO A 491 11.63 21.51 1.59
C PRO A 491 13.01 22.15 1.39
N GLU A 492 13.67 21.87 0.26
CA GLU A 492 14.97 22.44 -0.13
C GLU A 492 14.93 23.94 -0.47
N ARG A 493 13.72 24.51 -0.55
CA ARG A 493 13.49 25.96 -0.78
C ARG A 493 12.81 26.63 0.39
N THR A 494 12.60 25.92 1.50
CA THR A 494 11.87 26.41 2.66
C THR A 494 12.82 26.59 3.82
N VAL A 495 13.01 27.84 4.23
CA VAL A 495 13.87 28.17 5.38
C VAL A 495 13.39 27.40 6.61
N GLY A 496 14.30 26.68 7.26
CA GLY A 496 14.02 25.89 8.46
C GLY A 496 13.53 24.46 8.20
N MET A 497 13.40 24.04 6.93
CA MET A 497 13.02 22.67 6.54
C MET A 497 14.20 21.84 6.02
N GLU A 498 15.44 22.33 6.15
CA GLU A 498 16.65 21.62 5.75
C GLU A 498 16.76 20.26 6.47
N ARG A 499 16.40 20.24 7.77
CA ARG A 499 16.37 19.03 8.58
C ARG A 499 15.36 17.99 8.09
N LEU A 500 14.26 18.42 7.48
CA LEU A 500 13.29 17.51 6.90
C LEU A 500 13.92 16.74 5.75
N LEU A 501 14.62 17.42 4.86
CA LEU A 501 15.32 16.78 3.75
C LEU A 501 16.45 15.87 4.24
N GLN A 502 17.22 16.29 5.25
CA GLN A 502 18.24 15.45 5.89
C GLN A 502 17.63 14.16 6.49
N ALA A 503 16.47 14.26 7.14
CA ALA A 503 15.75 13.11 7.68
C ALA A 503 15.24 12.20 6.56
N ALA A 504 14.66 12.76 5.49
CA ALA A 504 14.18 12.00 4.34
C ALA A 504 15.31 11.21 3.65
N VAL A 505 16.49 11.82 3.46
CA VAL A 505 17.68 11.15 2.90
C VAL A 505 18.16 10.04 3.85
N THR A 506 18.23 10.31 5.16
CA THR A 506 18.62 9.30 6.16
C THR A 506 17.67 8.10 6.17
N TRP A 507 16.36 8.37 6.18
CA TRP A 507 15.32 7.35 6.16
C TRP A 507 15.37 6.53 4.87
N SER A 508 15.57 7.18 3.72
CA SER A 508 15.69 6.50 2.42
C SER A 508 16.94 5.62 2.34
N ALA A 509 18.02 6.01 3.02
CA ALA A 509 19.24 5.22 3.16
C ALA A 509 19.12 4.02 4.13
N ARG A 510 17.99 3.87 4.83
CA ARG A 510 17.78 2.84 5.88
C ARG A 510 18.78 2.92 7.03
N ARG A 511 19.23 4.14 7.35
CA ARG A 511 20.13 4.44 8.48
C ARG A 511 19.41 5.13 9.64
N ASP A 512 18.08 5.08 9.62
CA ASP A 512 17.24 5.47 10.73
C ASP A 512 17.27 4.39 11.83
N ILE A 513 17.18 4.81 13.08
CA ILE A 513 17.03 3.92 14.23
C ILE A 513 15.69 3.17 14.02
N PRO A 514 15.65 1.83 14.15
CA PRO A 514 14.42 1.06 13.96
C PRO A 514 13.29 1.63 14.82
N PRO A 515 12.02 1.59 14.36
CA PRO A 515 10.90 1.88 15.23
C PRO A 515 10.79 0.76 16.29
N ASN A 516 11.39 1.07 17.45
CA ASN A 516 11.31 0.46 18.79
C ASN A 516 12.12 -0.83 19.12
N PRO A 517 12.65 -0.94 20.37
CA PRO A 517 12.81 -2.21 21.06
C PRO A 517 11.45 -2.80 21.50
#